data_AF-A0A9P0BBU2-F1
#
_entry.id   AF-A0A9P0BBU2-F1
#
_cell.length_a   1.000
_cell.length_b   1.000
_cell.length_c   1.000
_cell.angle_alpha   90.00
_cell.angle_beta   90.00
_cell.angle_gamma   90.00
#
_symmetry.space_group_name_H-M   'P 1'
#
loop_
_entity.id
_entity.type
_entity.pdbx_description
1 polymer ?
#
loop_
_entity_poly.entity_id
_entity_poly.type
_entity_poly.pdbx_seq_one_letter_code
_entity_poly.pdbx_strand_id
1 'polypeptide(L)'
;MNSLKGLLRVGRCRTLRCLGTNIQIRNKIKENICSRNIAKNNVNCRFLSSSIETTVDTLVFEKACEETLESLSDYFEEVIENCDYLQKADVSYSSGVLTVNLGDKHGTYVINRQSPNKQIWLSSPTSGPKRYDYEDEGKCWIYKRDGKTLHQLLQDEISKVVDVDFSRCDYAKL
;
A
#
# COMPACT_ATOMS: atom_id res chain seq x y z
N MET A 1 -16.93 -72.46 -5.32
CA MET A 1 -16.95 -71.63 -4.10
C MET A 1 -17.43 -70.24 -4.49
N ASN A 2 -18.67 -69.92 -4.06
CA ASN A 2 -19.29 -68.61 -3.75
C ASN A 2 -18.65 -67.37 -4.39
N SER A 3 -19.24 -66.68 -5.38
CA SER A 3 -20.54 -65.98 -5.47
C SER A 3 -20.61 -64.64 -4.71
N LEU A 4 -21.22 -63.66 -5.40
CA LEU A 4 -21.78 -62.35 -5.00
C LEU A 4 -20.81 -61.15 -5.12
N LYS A 5 -20.96 -60.20 -6.05
CA LYS A 5 -22.07 -59.30 -6.50
C LYS A 5 -21.90 -57.88 -5.93
N GLY A 6 -22.11 -56.85 -6.77
CA GLY A 6 -22.39 -55.47 -6.36
C GLY A 6 -21.73 -54.42 -7.27
N LEU A 7 -22.26 -53.98 -8.43
CA LEU A 7 -23.51 -53.27 -8.75
C LEU A 7 -23.34 -51.73 -8.77
N LEU A 8 -23.51 -51.14 -9.98
CA LEU A 8 -23.99 -49.79 -10.40
C LEU A 8 -23.52 -48.53 -9.62
N ARG A 9 -23.29 -47.35 -10.23
CA ARG A 9 -24.21 -46.59 -11.09
C ARG A 9 -23.53 -45.32 -11.65
N VAL A 10 -23.92 -44.93 -12.86
CA VAL A 10 -23.69 -43.62 -13.50
C VAL A 10 -24.37 -42.50 -12.69
N GLY A 11 -23.76 -41.30 -12.64
CA GLY A 11 -24.41 -40.09 -12.15
C GLY A 11 -23.72 -38.81 -12.65
N ARG A 12 -24.26 -38.22 -13.73
CA ARG A 12 -24.01 -36.82 -14.12
C ARG A 12 -24.68 -35.87 -13.12
N CYS A 13 -24.22 -34.60 -13.17
CA CYS A 13 -25.01 -33.37 -12.96
C CYS A 13 -25.17 -32.90 -11.50
N ARG A 14 -24.65 -31.72 -11.16
CA ARG A 14 -25.32 -30.41 -11.30
C ARG A 14 -24.47 -29.30 -10.70
N THR A 15 -24.37 -28.21 -11.44
CA THR A 15 -24.03 -26.87 -10.96
C THR A 15 -24.93 -26.50 -9.78
N LEU A 16 -24.35 -26.11 -8.65
CA LEU A 16 -25.07 -25.44 -7.57
C LEU A 16 -24.48 -24.04 -7.39
N ARG A 17 -25.29 -23.06 -7.81
CA ARG A 17 -25.26 -21.68 -7.34
C ARG A 17 -25.38 -21.71 -5.82
N CYS A 18 -24.39 -21.19 -5.11
CA CYS A 18 -24.61 -20.68 -3.76
C CYS A 18 -24.91 -19.19 -3.86
N LEU A 19 -26.21 -18.86 -3.85
CA LEU A 19 -26.67 -17.58 -3.32
C LEU A 19 -26.71 -17.74 -1.80
N GLY A 20 -25.78 -17.08 -1.11
CA GLY A 20 -25.71 -17.04 0.34
C GLY A 20 -25.40 -15.62 0.76
N THR A 21 -26.45 -14.89 1.14
CA THR A 21 -26.41 -13.56 1.75
C THR A 21 -25.97 -13.63 3.22
N ASN A 22 -25.52 -12.48 3.73
CA ASN A 22 -25.11 -12.15 5.11
C ASN A 22 -23.65 -12.50 5.42
N ILE A 23 -22.83 -11.62 6.00
CA ILE A 23 -23.07 -10.92 7.26
C ILE A 23 -22.33 -9.57 7.27
N GLN A 24 -23.07 -8.48 7.54
CA GLN A 24 -22.50 -7.20 7.96
C GLN A 24 -22.01 -7.33 9.41
N ILE A 25 -20.71 -7.22 9.64
CA ILE A 25 -20.17 -7.04 10.99
C ILE A 25 -20.14 -5.53 11.28
N ARG A 26 -21.23 -5.04 11.88
CA ARG A 26 -21.27 -3.73 12.53
C ARG A 26 -20.74 -3.90 13.97
N ASN A 27 -19.58 -3.33 14.25
CA ASN A 27 -19.13 -3.16 15.64
C ASN A 27 -19.87 -1.97 16.26
N LYS A 28 -20.71 -2.28 17.23
CA LYS A 28 -21.54 -1.35 18.01
C LYS A 28 -20.84 -1.09 19.33
N ILE A 29 -20.11 0.02 19.43
CA ILE A 29 -19.57 0.49 20.72
C ILE A 29 -20.61 1.42 21.35
N LYS A 30 -20.88 1.14 22.62
CA LYS A 30 -21.98 1.63 23.44
C LYS A 30 -21.79 3.11 23.80
N GLU A 31 -22.81 3.92 23.56
CA GLU A 31 -22.95 5.22 24.20
C GLU A 31 -23.33 5.03 25.68
N ASN A 32 -22.54 5.64 26.56
CA ASN A 32 -22.88 5.84 27.97
C ASN A 32 -22.89 7.35 28.21
N ILE A 33 -24.07 7.96 28.20
CA ILE A 33 -24.24 9.29 28.81
C ILE A 33 -25.48 9.24 29.72
N CYS A 34 -25.17 9.27 31.01
CA CYS A 34 -26.07 9.37 32.14
C CYS A 34 -26.51 10.83 32.30
N SER A 35 -27.81 11.06 32.39
CA SER A 35 -28.43 12.36 32.66
C SER A 35 -28.00 12.92 34.02
N ARG A 36 -27.36 14.10 34.04
CA ARG A 36 -27.41 15.02 35.19
C ARG A 36 -27.35 16.48 34.70
N ASN A 37 -28.45 17.20 34.92
CA ASN A 37 -28.45 18.65 34.97
C ASN A 37 -27.66 19.11 36.21
N ILE A 38 -26.74 20.08 36.04
CA ILE A 38 -26.43 21.15 37.01
C ILE A 38 -25.68 22.25 36.25
N ALA A 39 -26.13 23.48 36.49
CA ALA A 39 -25.75 24.70 35.82
C ALA A 39 -24.41 25.32 36.30
N LYS A 40 -23.98 26.32 35.53
CA LYS A 40 -23.11 27.48 35.86
C LYS A 40 -21.63 27.40 35.45
N ASN A 41 -21.35 28.07 34.32
CA ASN A 41 -20.23 28.98 34.03
C ASN A 41 -19.08 29.07 35.05
N ASN A 42 -17.91 28.53 34.69
CA ASN A 42 -16.61 29.23 34.68
C ASN A 42 -15.54 28.26 34.15
N VAL A 43 -15.19 28.32 32.87
CA VAL A 43 -14.14 27.47 32.29
C VAL A 43 -12.76 28.08 32.56
N ASN A 44 -12.16 27.68 33.68
CA ASN A 44 -10.72 27.65 33.84
C ASN A 44 -10.24 26.30 33.28
N CYS A 45 -10.00 26.24 31.97
CA CYS A 45 -9.52 25.02 31.32
C CYS A 45 -8.02 24.86 31.58
N ARG A 46 -7.71 24.02 32.58
CA ARG A 46 -6.38 23.49 32.82
C ARG A 46 -5.91 22.71 31.59
N PHE A 47 -4.67 23.00 31.20
CA PHE A 47 -3.84 22.24 30.28
C PHE A 47 -4.10 20.72 30.38
N LEU A 48 -4.67 20.14 29.32
CA LEU A 48 -4.32 18.77 28.93
C LEU A 48 -3.32 18.90 27.78
N SER A 49 -2.06 18.60 28.06
CA SER A 49 -1.10 18.24 27.02
C SER A 49 -1.55 16.88 26.47
N SER A 50 -2.54 16.91 25.57
CA SER A 50 -2.79 15.79 24.68
C SER A 50 -1.68 15.82 23.65
N SER A 51 -0.86 14.77 23.61
CA SER A 51 0.01 14.49 22.48
C SER A 51 -0.79 14.70 21.21
N ILE A 52 -0.44 15.73 20.45
CA ILE A 52 -1.04 15.97 19.13
C ILE A 52 -0.56 14.78 18.30
N GLU A 53 -1.42 13.76 18.14
CA GLU A 53 -1.24 12.86 17.00
C GLU A 53 -1.41 13.75 15.78
N THR A 54 -0.29 14.11 15.15
CA THR A 54 -0.25 14.89 13.92
C THR A 54 -0.89 14.04 12.83
N THR A 55 -2.21 14.00 12.80
CA THR A 55 -2.96 13.31 11.76
C THR A 55 -2.71 14.09 10.48
N VAL A 56 -1.81 13.58 9.63
CA VAL A 56 -1.52 14.16 8.31
C VAL A 56 -2.85 14.43 7.62
N ASP A 57 -3.05 15.64 7.11
CA ASP A 57 -4.28 15.98 6.41
C ASP A 57 -4.47 15.07 5.19
N THR A 58 -5.69 14.60 4.98
CA THR A 58 -5.97 13.62 3.92
C THR A 58 -5.68 14.19 2.53
N LEU A 59 -5.96 15.48 2.29
CA LEU A 59 -5.67 16.10 1.01
C LEU A 59 -4.16 16.20 0.76
N VAL A 60 -3.40 16.55 1.80
CA VAL A 60 -1.93 16.59 1.74
C VAL A 60 -1.36 15.21 1.41
N PHE A 61 -1.83 14.17 2.10
CA PHE A 61 -1.41 12.79 1.84
C PHE A 61 -1.72 12.36 0.40
N GLU A 62 -2.95 12.58 -0.08
CA GLU A 62 -3.37 12.14 -1.42
C GLU A 62 -2.54 12.83 -2.50
N LYS A 63 -2.29 14.13 -2.34
CA LYS A 63 -1.45 14.91 -3.25
C LYS A 63 0.00 14.41 -3.26
N ALA A 64 0.59 14.20 -2.08
CA ALA A 64 1.96 13.70 -1.97
C ALA A 64 2.12 12.31 -2.60
N CYS A 65 1.13 11.42 -2.44
CA CYS A 65 1.14 10.12 -3.11
C CYS A 65 1.10 10.24 -4.64
N GLU A 66 0.21 11.09 -5.16
CA GLU A 66 0.05 11.27 -6.60
C GLU A 66 1.33 11.80 -7.24
N GLU A 67 1.87 12.90 -6.70
CA GLU A 67 3.13 13.49 -7.15
C GLU A 67 4.31 12.51 -7.05
N THR A 68 4.41 11.75 -5.95
CA THR A 68 5.49 10.75 -5.80
C THR A 68 5.40 9.64 -6.85
N LEU A 69 4.20 9.08 -7.07
CA LEU A 69 4.04 7.95 -7.99
C LEU A 69 4.14 8.37 -9.45
N GLU A 70 3.67 9.57 -9.80
CA GLU A 70 3.83 10.16 -11.13
C GLU A 70 5.31 10.42 -11.41
N SER A 71 6.02 11.09 -10.50
CA SER A 71 7.46 11.34 -10.62
C SER A 71 8.29 10.05 -10.76
N LEU A 72 7.96 9.02 -9.98
CA LEU A 72 8.60 7.70 -10.12
C LEU A 72 8.27 7.04 -11.46
N SER A 73 7.02 7.12 -11.93
CA SER A 73 6.62 6.55 -13.23
C SER A 73 7.42 7.15 -14.36
N ASP A 74 7.44 8.49 -14.44
CA ASP A 74 8.17 9.23 -15.48
C ASP A 74 9.67 8.89 -15.45
N TYR A 75 10.25 8.82 -14.24
CA TYR A 75 11.65 8.49 -14.08
C TYR A 75 11.97 7.05 -14.52
N PHE A 76 11.10 6.08 -14.19
CA PHE A 76 11.31 4.70 -14.64
C PHE A 76 11.16 4.55 -16.15
N GLU A 77 10.25 5.28 -16.78
CA GLU A 77 10.12 5.33 -18.23
C GLU A 77 11.42 5.87 -18.88
N GLU A 78 11.95 7.00 -18.39
CA GLU A 78 13.25 7.56 -18.84
C GLU A 78 14.38 6.52 -18.70
N VAL A 79 14.45 5.81 -17.57
CA VAL A 79 15.51 4.82 -17.32
C VAL A 79 15.42 3.62 -18.27
N ILE A 80 14.22 3.11 -18.54
CA ILE A 80 14.02 1.97 -19.43
C ILE A 80 14.32 2.36 -20.88
N GLU A 81 13.88 3.53 -21.34
CA GLU A 81 14.15 4.01 -22.69
C GLU A 81 15.65 4.20 -22.96
N ASN A 82 16.42 4.61 -21.95
CA ASN A 82 17.86 4.81 -22.06
C ASN A 82 18.69 3.52 -21.85
N CYS A 83 18.07 2.40 -21.47
CA CYS A 83 18.77 1.14 -21.18
C CYS A 83 18.49 0.04 -22.21
N ASP A 84 19.39 -0.11 -23.18
CA ASP A 84 19.29 -1.11 -24.26
C ASP A 84 19.23 -2.58 -23.78
N TYR A 85 19.69 -2.89 -22.56
CA TYR A 85 19.69 -4.24 -22.00
C TYR A 85 18.35 -4.63 -21.35
N LEU A 86 17.45 -3.67 -21.15
CA LEU A 86 16.12 -3.84 -20.56
C LEU A 86 15.02 -3.99 -21.63
N GLN A 87 15.28 -4.69 -22.74
CA GLN A 87 14.34 -4.82 -23.85
C GLN A 87 12.97 -5.45 -23.50
N LYS A 88 12.88 -6.13 -22.37
CA LYS A 88 11.63 -6.72 -21.84
C LYS A 88 11.05 -5.95 -20.65
N ALA A 89 11.65 -4.84 -20.27
CA ALA A 89 11.16 -4.05 -19.16
C ALA A 89 9.93 -3.25 -19.59
N ASP A 90 9.01 -3.08 -18.66
CA ASP A 90 7.80 -2.28 -18.84
C ASP A 90 7.50 -1.49 -17.57
N VAL A 91 6.84 -0.35 -17.75
CA VAL A 91 6.28 0.47 -16.66
C VAL A 91 4.82 0.68 -16.95
N SER A 92 3.99 0.56 -15.92
CA SER A 92 2.56 0.83 -15.99
C SER A 92 2.10 1.50 -14.72
N TYR A 93 1.61 2.74 -14.84
CA TYR A 93 0.99 3.46 -13.75
C TYR A 93 -0.51 3.63 -14.00
N SER A 94 -1.35 3.12 -13.10
CA SER A 94 -2.79 3.31 -13.18
C SER A 94 -3.46 3.23 -11.81
N SER A 95 -4.40 4.14 -11.56
CA SER A 95 -5.28 4.09 -10.38
C SER A 95 -4.53 4.01 -9.03
N GLY A 96 -3.38 4.68 -8.94
CA GLY A 96 -2.53 4.67 -7.74
C GLY A 96 -1.68 3.40 -7.57
N VAL A 97 -1.56 2.57 -8.62
CA VAL A 97 -0.68 1.40 -8.66
C VAL A 97 0.34 1.61 -9.77
N LEU A 98 1.62 1.70 -9.39
CA LEU A 98 2.77 1.71 -10.28
C LEU A 98 3.38 0.31 -10.29
N THR A 99 3.42 -0.30 -11.47
CA THR A 99 4.06 -1.59 -11.72
C THR A 99 5.28 -1.36 -12.59
N VAL A 100 6.43 -1.86 -12.14
CA VAL A 100 7.71 -1.75 -12.86
C VAL A 100 8.26 -3.16 -13.07
N ASN A 101 8.17 -3.65 -14.29
CA ASN A 101 8.73 -4.93 -14.69
C ASN A 101 10.15 -4.70 -15.21
N LEU A 102 11.17 -5.24 -14.55
CA LEU A 102 12.56 -5.15 -14.99
C LEU A 102 13.01 -6.44 -15.72
N GLY A 103 12.05 -7.21 -16.22
CA GLY A 103 12.26 -8.47 -16.95
C GLY A 103 12.51 -9.68 -16.04
N ASP A 104 12.63 -10.84 -16.67
CA ASP A 104 12.66 -12.17 -16.01
C ASP A 104 13.75 -12.31 -14.93
N LYS A 105 14.87 -11.57 -15.06
CA LYS A 105 16.02 -11.67 -14.14
C LYS A 105 15.87 -10.82 -12.88
N HIS A 106 15.23 -9.66 -13.00
CA HIS A 106 15.15 -8.66 -11.92
C HIS A 106 13.76 -8.59 -11.29
N GLY A 107 12.76 -9.20 -11.93
CA GLY A 107 11.41 -9.33 -11.41
C GLY A 107 10.58 -8.06 -11.57
N THR A 108 9.47 -8.02 -10.85
CA THR A 108 8.48 -6.95 -10.94
C THR A 108 8.31 -6.27 -9.59
N TYR A 109 8.43 -4.95 -9.58
CA TYR A 109 8.13 -4.10 -8.45
C TYR A 109 6.69 -3.60 -8.56
N VAL A 110 5.97 -3.58 -7.44
CA VAL A 110 4.62 -3.01 -7.38
C VAL A 110 4.57 -2.00 -6.24
N ILE A 111 4.29 -0.75 -6.58
CA ILE A 111 4.16 0.37 -5.64
C ILE A 111 2.71 0.83 -5.67
N ASN A 112 2.02 0.76 -4.54
CA ASN A 112 0.59 0.99 -4.46
C ASN A 112 0.23 2.00 -3.37
N ARG A 113 -0.58 3.00 -3.72
CA ARG A 113 -1.21 3.91 -2.78
C ARG A 113 -2.26 3.18 -1.94
N GLN A 114 -2.19 3.35 -0.63
CA GLN A 114 -3.13 2.80 0.34
C GLN A 114 -3.78 3.93 1.16
N SER A 115 -4.73 4.61 0.54
CA SER A 115 -5.46 5.75 1.11
C SER A 115 -6.07 5.51 2.50
N PRO A 116 -6.73 4.36 2.78
CA PRO A 116 -7.33 4.13 4.09
C PRO A 116 -6.29 4.12 5.23
N ASN A 117 -5.06 3.70 4.92
CA ASN A 117 -3.97 3.60 5.88
C ASN A 117 -3.02 4.81 5.85
N LYS A 118 -3.20 5.73 4.89
CA LYS A 118 -2.26 6.82 4.59
C LYS A 118 -0.83 6.31 4.36
N GLN A 119 -0.71 5.29 3.53
CA GLN A 119 0.56 4.61 3.25
C GLN A 119 0.81 4.42 1.76
N ILE A 120 2.08 4.22 1.41
CA ILE A 120 2.49 3.58 0.16
C ILE A 120 2.99 2.18 0.49
N TRP A 121 2.53 1.18 -0.25
CA TRP A 121 3.00 -0.19 -0.14
C TRP A 121 3.92 -0.52 -1.31
N LEU A 122 5.04 -1.14 -1.01
CA LEU A 122 5.99 -1.65 -2.00
C LEU A 122 6.00 -3.17 -1.92
N SER A 123 5.95 -3.83 -3.07
CA SER A 123 6.34 -5.23 -3.23
C SER A 123 7.63 -5.25 -4.04
N SER A 124 8.75 -5.57 -3.40
CA SER A 124 10.03 -5.78 -4.07
C SER A 124 10.26 -7.28 -4.32
N PRO A 125 10.77 -7.68 -5.51
CA PRO A 125 11.21 -9.05 -5.76
C PRO A 125 12.42 -9.46 -4.91
N THR A 126 13.18 -8.48 -4.39
CA THR A 126 14.42 -8.70 -3.64
C THR A 126 14.20 -8.68 -2.14
N SER A 127 13.49 -7.66 -1.63
CA SER A 127 13.29 -7.45 -0.19
C SER A 127 11.89 -7.75 0.32
N GLY A 128 10.96 -8.11 -0.56
CA GLY A 128 9.57 -8.43 -0.22
C GLY A 128 8.72 -7.20 0.08
N PRO A 129 7.59 -7.37 0.78
CA PRO A 129 6.63 -6.30 1.01
C PRO A 129 7.07 -5.32 2.10
N LYS A 130 6.90 -4.02 1.85
CA LYS A 130 7.15 -2.92 2.79
C LYS A 130 6.01 -1.92 2.77
N ARG A 131 5.81 -1.22 3.89
CA ARG A 131 4.75 -0.22 4.07
C ARG A 131 5.38 1.07 4.55
N TYR A 132 5.24 2.12 3.78
CA TYR A 132 5.83 3.42 4.04
C TYR A 132 4.76 4.37 4.55
N ASP A 133 5.07 5.04 5.65
CA ASP A 133 4.25 6.11 6.19
C ASP A 133 4.75 7.45 5.62
N TYR A 134 3.83 8.38 5.38
CA TYR A 134 4.19 9.74 4.97
C TYR A 134 4.65 10.56 6.17
N GLU A 135 5.81 11.19 6.06
CA GLU A 135 6.35 12.16 7.01
C GLU A 135 6.28 13.57 6.40
N ASP A 136 5.38 14.41 6.92
CA ASP A 136 5.12 15.75 6.35
C ASP A 136 6.28 16.72 6.55
N GLU A 137 6.94 16.68 7.72
CA GLU A 137 8.11 17.52 8.02
C GLU A 137 9.30 17.22 7.09
N GLY A 138 9.54 15.93 6.84
CA GLY A 138 10.62 15.44 6.00
C GLY A 138 10.27 15.35 4.52
N LYS A 139 9.00 15.59 4.16
CA LYS A 139 8.41 15.34 2.83
C LYS A 139 8.91 14.04 2.22
N CYS A 140 8.79 12.95 2.96
CA CYS A 140 9.32 11.67 2.53
C CYS A 140 8.48 10.48 2.99
N TRP A 141 8.79 9.32 2.41
CA TRP A 141 8.14 8.05 2.69
C TRP A 141 9.07 7.17 3.52
N ILE A 142 8.75 6.97 4.79
CA ILE A 142 9.64 6.28 5.75
C ILE A 142 9.12 4.89 6.11
N TYR A 143 10.00 3.88 6.10
CA TYR A 143 9.69 2.58 6.65
C TYR A 143 10.09 2.52 8.12
N LYS A 144 9.10 2.56 9.03
CA LYS A 144 9.34 2.65 10.48
C LYS A 144 10.17 1.52 11.09
N ARG A 145 10.34 0.38 10.40
CA ARG A 145 11.07 -0.77 10.94
C ARG A 145 12.58 -0.62 10.86
N ASP A 146 13.09 -0.11 9.75
CA ASP A 146 14.52 0.05 9.50
C ASP A 146 14.95 1.52 9.33
N GLY A 147 13.98 2.45 9.29
CA GLY A 147 14.23 3.88 9.12
C GLY A 147 14.68 4.26 7.72
N LYS A 148 14.59 3.36 6.74
CA LYS A 148 14.95 3.67 5.34
C LYS A 148 13.77 4.30 4.61
N THR A 149 14.08 5.23 3.71
CA THR A 149 13.06 5.82 2.85
C THR A 149 12.73 4.93 1.65
N LEU A 150 11.59 5.18 1.01
CA LEU A 150 11.20 4.50 -0.23
C LEU A 150 12.28 4.67 -1.30
N HIS A 151 12.69 5.92 -1.54
CA HIS A 151 13.67 6.26 -2.55
C HIS A 151 15.06 5.69 -2.25
N GLN A 152 15.48 5.64 -0.98
CA GLN A 152 16.73 4.97 -0.59
C GLN A 152 16.73 3.49 -0.94
N LEU A 153 15.62 2.79 -0.65
CA LEU A 153 15.55 1.37 -0.97
C LEU A 153 15.56 1.13 -2.49
N LEU A 154 14.80 1.93 -3.25
CA LEU A 154 14.78 1.83 -4.71
C LEU A 154 16.18 2.12 -5.28
N GLN A 155 16.87 3.15 -4.78
CA GLN A 155 18.25 3.45 -5.12
C GLN A 155 19.17 2.25 -4.82
N ASP A 156 19.12 1.68 -3.61
CA ASP A 156 19.96 0.56 -3.17
C ASP A 156 19.75 -0.72 -4.01
N GLU A 157 18.51 -1.00 -4.42
CA GLU A 157 18.15 -2.22 -5.14
C GLU A 157 18.38 -2.07 -6.64
N ILE A 158 17.99 -0.93 -7.22
CA ILE A 158 17.93 -0.73 -8.67
C ILE A 158 19.27 -0.23 -9.23
N SER A 159 20.09 0.49 -8.43
CA SER A 159 21.46 0.86 -8.81
C SER A 159 22.39 -0.33 -9.12
N LYS A 160 22.03 -1.53 -8.63
CA LYS A 160 22.75 -2.78 -8.92
C LYS A 160 22.41 -3.36 -10.29
N VAL A 161 21.32 -2.89 -10.88
CA VAL A 161 20.78 -3.37 -12.16
C VAL A 161 21.06 -2.35 -13.26
N VAL A 162 20.79 -1.08 -12.97
CA VAL A 162 20.85 0.05 -13.89
C VAL A 162 21.52 1.25 -13.22
N ASP A 163 22.13 2.13 -13.99
CA ASP A 163 22.62 3.41 -13.46
C ASP A 163 21.43 4.35 -13.24
N VAL A 164 21.15 4.68 -11.98
CA VAL A 164 19.98 5.45 -11.56
C VAL A 164 20.32 6.41 -10.42
N ASP A 165 19.56 7.49 -10.36
CA ASP A 165 19.62 8.52 -9.34
C ASP A 165 18.18 8.99 -9.00
N PHE A 166 17.60 8.35 -7.98
CA PHE A 166 16.27 8.69 -7.47
C PHE A 166 16.22 9.99 -6.69
N SER A 167 17.34 10.70 -6.48
CA SER A 167 17.33 12.02 -5.83
C SER A 167 16.60 13.07 -6.67
N ARG A 168 16.43 12.82 -7.97
CA ARG A 168 15.71 13.66 -8.93
C ARG A 168 14.18 13.56 -8.79
N CYS A 169 13.67 12.54 -8.09
CA CYS A 169 12.24 12.31 -7.93
C CYS A 169 11.63 13.17 -6.82
N ASP A 170 10.32 13.42 -6.90
CA ASP A 170 9.59 14.12 -5.86
C ASP A 170 9.53 13.32 -4.55
N TYR A 171 9.57 14.02 -3.42
CA TYR A 171 9.58 13.41 -2.08
C TYR A 171 10.76 12.44 -1.85
N ALA A 172 11.83 12.60 -2.62
CA ALA A 172 13.08 11.87 -2.44
C ALA A 172 13.86 12.38 -1.23
N LYS A 173 14.32 11.44 -0.40
CA LYS A 173 15.23 11.68 0.72
C LYS A 173 16.20 10.52 0.81
N LEU A 174 17.40 10.71 0.26
CA LEU A 174 18.49 9.72 0.22
C LEU A 174 19.40 9.81 1.44
#